data_AF-A0A7J4PB26-F1
#
_entry.id   AF-A0A7J4PB26-F1
#
_cell.length_a   1.000
_cell.length_b   1.000
_cell.length_c   1.000
_cell.angle_alpha   90.00
_cell.angle_beta   90.00
_cell.angle_gamma   90.00
#
_symmetry.space_group_name_H-M   'P 1'
#
loop_
_entity.id
_entity.type
_entity.pdbx_description
1 polymer ?
#
loop_
_entity_poly.entity_id
_entity_poly.type
_entity_poly.pdbx_seq_one_letter_code
_entity_poly.pdbx_strand_id
1 'polypeptide(L)'
;MSKTYRPYAHDQLLLLPINPKEWLPEGHLAYFIDETVAEMDLDEILNYYERSDRGNPPYNPRMMVKVLFYAYSIGKPSSRKIAKAMREDIGFRYLGGGNFPDFRTLSDFRRIHLKALSSLFKQVLELCRRAGLLKLGVVALDGTKVKANASMAKNRTYQHLKREEDELEKEIEGWLKRAAQVDEEEDRIYGPDKQGNELPKGFQKRKDRLRKIRKAKEELEKELEEKKEEWEQKLEERKRRESTRGKKLRGRKPKKPVQRNPKSNLTDPDSKLMHTQNGYLQGYNAQAAIDCDTKIILAAELTQDRNDVNQLNPMLKQVEHNIGERPRIATADAGFWSEDNFKNAPKGTELYLATSIVRSLQSTCYSSTVRSIGSI
;
A
#
# COMPACT_ATOMS: atom_id res chain seq x y z
N MET A 1 16.83 -41.00 11.68
CA MET A 1 17.44 -39.82 11.03
C MET A 1 16.50 -38.64 11.24
N SER A 2 17.01 -37.51 11.73
CA SER A 2 16.23 -36.26 11.81
C SER A 2 15.92 -35.75 10.41
N LYS A 3 14.78 -35.08 10.24
CA LYS A 3 14.37 -34.51 8.96
C LYS A 3 15.33 -33.39 8.56
N THR A 4 16.08 -33.57 7.48
CA THR A 4 17.01 -32.56 6.96
C THR A 4 16.28 -31.63 5.98
N TYR A 5 16.50 -30.32 6.11
CA TYR A 5 15.97 -29.34 5.17
C TYR A 5 16.74 -29.37 3.84
N ARG A 6 16.10 -28.92 2.76
CA ARG A 6 16.81 -28.69 1.49
C ARG A 6 17.88 -27.60 1.68
N PRO A 7 19.00 -27.66 0.94
CA PRO A 7 20.01 -26.61 0.97
C PRO A 7 19.42 -25.23 0.65
N TYR A 8 19.86 -24.20 1.38
CA TYR A 8 19.42 -22.82 1.23
C TYR A 8 20.61 -21.92 0.90
N ALA A 9 20.96 -21.85 -0.38
CA ALA A 9 22.18 -21.20 -0.86
C ALA A 9 21.88 -20.12 -1.92
N HIS A 10 21.74 -18.87 -1.48
CA HIS A 10 21.55 -17.72 -2.40
C HIS A 10 22.82 -17.29 -3.12
N ASP A 11 23.97 -17.53 -2.49
CA ASP A 11 25.28 -17.14 -3.01
C ASP A 11 25.86 -18.22 -3.96
N GLN A 12 25.08 -19.27 -4.26
CA GLN A 12 25.47 -20.32 -5.19
C GLN A 12 25.60 -19.74 -6.60
N LEU A 13 26.80 -19.80 -7.16
CA LEU A 13 27.05 -19.43 -8.54
C LEU A 13 26.49 -20.48 -9.49
N LEU A 14 25.91 -20.01 -10.59
CA LEU A 14 25.57 -20.82 -11.75
C LEU A 14 26.74 -20.78 -12.73
N LEU A 15 27.21 -21.94 -13.17
CA LEU A 15 28.35 -22.05 -14.08
C LEU A 15 28.06 -21.44 -15.46
N LEU A 16 26.81 -21.54 -15.91
CA LEU A 16 26.30 -20.93 -17.14
C LEU A 16 25.02 -20.14 -16.84
N PRO A 17 24.73 -19.05 -17.57
CA PRO A 17 23.47 -18.34 -17.43
C PRO A 17 22.32 -19.26 -17.82
N ILE A 18 21.36 -19.43 -16.90
CA ILE A 18 20.14 -20.19 -17.16
C ILE A 18 19.28 -19.43 -18.15
N ASN A 19 18.71 -20.14 -19.12
CA ASN A 19 17.71 -19.55 -20.01
C ASN A 19 16.48 -19.16 -19.17
N PRO A 20 16.01 -17.89 -19.20
CA PRO A 20 14.81 -17.48 -18.45
C PRO A 20 13.59 -18.37 -18.70
N LYS A 21 13.51 -19.03 -19.87
CA LYS A 21 12.48 -20.01 -20.19
C LYS A 21 12.42 -21.18 -19.20
N GLU A 22 13.54 -21.60 -18.63
CA GLU A 22 13.61 -22.70 -17.67
C GLU A 22 13.01 -22.35 -16.31
N TRP A 23 12.87 -21.07 -15.99
CA TRP A 23 12.22 -20.61 -14.76
C TRP A 23 10.74 -20.29 -14.93
N LEU A 24 10.29 -20.06 -16.17
CA LEU A 24 8.89 -19.78 -16.46
C LEU A 24 8.13 -21.09 -16.69
N PRO A 25 6.97 -21.30 -16.03
CA PRO A 25 6.14 -22.47 -16.31
C PRO A 25 5.61 -22.43 -17.75
N GLU A 26 5.35 -23.60 -18.35
CA GLU A 26 4.92 -23.71 -19.77
C GLU A 26 3.69 -22.86 -20.11
N GLY A 27 2.74 -22.73 -19.17
CA GLY A 27 1.52 -21.92 -19.35
C GLY A 27 1.66 -20.44 -18.97
N HIS A 28 2.88 -19.89 -18.90
CA HIS A 28 3.09 -18.52 -18.47
C HIS A 28 2.62 -17.49 -19.52
N LEU A 29 1.90 -16.46 -19.09
CA LEU A 29 1.35 -15.41 -19.97
C LEU A 29 2.39 -14.71 -20.85
N ALA A 30 3.63 -14.61 -20.37
CA ALA A 30 4.72 -14.00 -21.15
C ALA A 30 4.97 -14.73 -22.49
N TYR A 31 4.83 -16.06 -22.55
CA TYR A 31 4.96 -16.79 -23.81
C TYR A 31 3.85 -16.44 -24.78
N PHE A 32 2.62 -16.42 -24.27
CA PHE A 32 1.47 -16.06 -25.07
C PHE A 32 1.59 -14.65 -25.66
N ILE A 33 2.05 -13.66 -24.88
CA ILE A 33 2.30 -12.30 -25.39
C ILE A 33 3.46 -12.28 -26.40
N ASP A 34 4.53 -13.01 -26.14
CA ASP A 34 5.70 -13.09 -27.01
C ASP A 34 5.34 -13.63 -28.40
N GLU A 35 4.61 -14.73 -28.43
CA GLU A 35 4.10 -15.40 -29.63
C GLU A 35 3.04 -14.56 -30.34
N THR A 36 2.08 -14.00 -29.60
CA THR A 36 1.02 -13.17 -30.21
C THR A 36 1.62 -11.95 -30.87
N VAL A 37 2.51 -11.23 -30.18
CA VAL A 37 3.16 -10.04 -30.75
C VAL A 37 4.12 -10.43 -31.88
N ALA A 38 4.63 -11.66 -31.95
CA ALA A 38 5.45 -12.14 -33.08
C ALA A 38 4.66 -12.14 -34.40
N GLU A 39 3.37 -12.47 -34.35
CA GLU A 39 2.48 -12.54 -35.52
C GLU A 39 1.91 -11.16 -35.94
N MET A 40 2.19 -10.10 -35.19
CA MET A 40 1.66 -8.76 -35.48
C MET A 40 2.54 -7.98 -36.45
N ASP A 41 1.87 -7.17 -37.27
CA ASP A 41 2.48 -6.11 -38.06
C ASP A 41 2.85 -4.93 -37.15
N LEU A 42 4.13 -4.57 -37.15
CA LEU A 42 4.68 -3.46 -36.37
C LEU A 42 5.31 -2.39 -37.25
N ASP A 43 5.07 -2.42 -38.56
CA ASP A 43 5.76 -1.58 -39.55
C ASP A 43 5.54 -0.09 -39.24
N GLU A 44 4.35 0.33 -38.81
CA GLU A 44 4.09 1.72 -38.41
C GLU A 44 5.06 2.20 -37.32
N ILE A 45 5.36 1.34 -36.34
CA ILE A 45 6.25 1.64 -35.22
C ILE A 45 7.72 1.52 -35.66
N LEU A 46 8.07 0.50 -36.45
CA LEU A 46 9.43 0.27 -36.94
C LEU A 46 9.89 1.42 -37.86
N ASN A 47 9.05 1.82 -38.81
CA ASN A 47 9.30 2.90 -39.77
C ASN A 47 9.50 4.27 -39.12
N TYR A 48 9.13 4.45 -37.84
CA TYR A 48 9.44 5.68 -37.11
C TYR A 48 10.95 5.79 -36.81
N TYR A 49 11.59 4.66 -36.50
CA TYR A 49 13.00 4.62 -36.08
C TYR A 49 13.98 4.45 -37.25
N GLU A 50 13.53 3.95 -38.40
CA GLU A 50 14.36 3.78 -39.60
C GLU A 50 14.62 5.09 -40.37
N ARG A 51 14.06 6.22 -39.92
CA ARG A 51 14.16 7.51 -40.62
C ARG A 51 15.52 8.20 -40.49
N SER A 52 16.38 7.75 -39.58
CA SER A 52 17.66 8.39 -39.27
C SER A 52 18.63 7.42 -38.62
N ASP A 53 19.85 7.33 -39.17
CA ASP A 53 20.95 6.54 -38.61
C ASP A 53 21.71 7.26 -37.48
N ARG A 54 21.21 8.41 -37.01
CA ARG A 54 21.88 9.22 -35.98
C ARG A 54 21.37 8.90 -34.58
N GLY A 55 22.30 8.68 -33.65
CA GLY A 55 22.03 8.49 -32.23
C GLY A 55 22.45 7.11 -31.74
N ASN A 56 22.18 6.83 -30.46
CA ASN A 56 22.35 5.47 -29.93
C ASN A 56 21.29 4.53 -30.55
N PRO A 57 21.64 3.26 -30.81
CA PRO A 57 20.67 2.29 -31.32
C PRO A 57 19.43 2.22 -30.42
N PRO A 58 18.21 2.35 -30.98
CA PRO A 58 17.00 2.24 -30.18
C PRO A 58 16.81 0.79 -29.70
N TYR A 59 16.09 0.64 -28.59
CA TYR A 59 15.58 -0.67 -28.20
C TYR A 59 14.66 -1.22 -29.29
N ASN A 60 14.67 -2.54 -29.48
CA ASN A 60 13.82 -3.18 -30.47
C ASN A 60 12.34 -2.86 -30.18
N PRO A 61 11.59 -2.21 -31.10
CA PRO A 61 10.20 -1.84 -30.86
C PRO A 61 9.28 -3.02 -30.55
N ARG A 62 9.55 -4.19 -31.13
CA ARG A 62 8.81 -5.43 -30.83
C ARG A 62 8.95 -5.83 -29.37
N MET A 63 10.14 -5.67 -28.79
CA MET A 63 10.37 -5.91 -27.36
C MET A 63 9.64 -4.87 -26.50
N MET A 64 9.67 -3.59 -26.89
CA MET A 64 8.96 -2.53 -26.17
C MET A 64 7.44 -2.76 -26.14
N VAL A 65 6.84 -3.18 -27.27
CA VAL A 65 5.41 -3.55 -27.36
C VAL A 65 5.10 -4.73 -26.44
N LYS A 66 5.89 -5.81 -26.51
CA LYS A 66 5.72 -7.00 -25.65
C LYS A 66 5.71 -6.66 -24.17
N VAL A 67 6.68 -5.86 -23.73
CA VAL A 67 6.82 -5.43 -22.32
C VAL A 67 5.62 -4.61 -21.86
N LEU A 68 5.17 -3.64 -22.66
CA LEU A 68 4.00 -2.82 -22.33
C LEU A 68 2.71 -3.67 -22.28
N PHE A 69 2.52 -4.56 -23.24
CA PHE A 69 1.32 -5.39 -23.30
C PHE A 69 1.24 -6.36 -22.13
N TYR A 70 2.38 -6.98 -21.79
CA TYR A 70 2.48 -7.82 -20.61
C TYR A 70 2.21 -7.02 -19.34
N ALA A 71 2.79 -5.82 -19.20
CA ALA A 71 2.57 -4.96 -18.04
C ALA A 71 1.09 -4.59 -17.85
N TYR A 72 0.38 -4.26 -18.92
CA TYR A 72 -1.05 -3.91 -18.84
C TYR A 72 -1.93 -5.12 -18.57
N SER A 73 -1.56 -6.28 -19.12
CA SER A 73 -2.27 -7.53 -18.87
C SER A 73 -2.22 -7.95 -17.38
N ILE A 74 -1.19 -7.53 -16.64
CA ILE A 74 -1.06 -7.78 -15.19
C ILE A 74 -1.40 -6.56 -14.33
N GLY A 75 -1.97 -5.49 -14.91
CA GLY A 75 -2.41 -4.30 -14.16
C GLY A 75 -1.27 -3.43 -13.62
N LYS A 76 -0.13 -3.36 -14.30
CA LYS A 76 1.03 -2.53 -13.93
C LYS A 76 1.24 -1.37 -14.92
N PRO A 77 0.50 -0.24 -14.77
CA PRO A 77 0.54 0.85 -15.75
C PRO A 77 1.74 1.81 -15.63
N SER A 78 2.38 1.90 -14.45
CA SER A 78 3.52 2.82 -14.20
C SER A 78 4.79 2.38 -14.92
N SER A 79 5.39 3.30 -15.69
CA SER A 79 6.66 3.06 -16.39
C SER A 79 7.81 2.82 -15.42
N ARG A 80 7.82 3.46 -14.24
CA ARG A 80 8.81 3.22 -13.18
C ARG A 80 8.68 1.79 -12.62
N LYS A 81 7.44 1.35 -12.37
CA LYS A 81 7.17 -0.02 -11.91
C LYS A 81 7.50 -1.07 -12.97
N ILE A 82 7.36 -0.75 -14.26
CA ILE A 82 7.77 -1.62 -15.37
C ILE A 82 9.30 -1.68 -15.46
N ALA A 83 10.01 -0.55 -15.46
CA ALA A 83 11.47 -0.51 -15.48
C ALA A 83 12.10 -1.29 -14.31
N LYS A 84 11.49 -1.21 -13.11
CA LYS A 84 11.85 -2.05 -11.97
C LYS A 84 11.59 -3.54 -12.25
N ALA A 85 10.41 -3.88 -12.76
CA ALA A 85 10.03 -5.26 -13.04
C ALA A 85 10.93 -5.91 -14.10
N MET A 86 11.42 -5.16 -15.10
CA MET A 86 12.43 -5.65 -16.05
C MET A 86 13.67 -6.24 -15.38
N ARG A 87 14.03 -5.76 -14.17
CA ARG A 87 15.18 -6.26 -13.41
C ARG A 87 14.83 -7.36 -12.42
N GLU A 88 13.61 -7.38 -11.90
CA GLU A 88 13.25 -8.22 -10.76
C GLU A 88 12.33 -9.40 -11.11
N ASP A 89 11.59 -9.29 -12.20
CA ASP A 89 10.58 -10.26 -12.62
C ASP A 89 11.06 -11.06 -13.84
N ILE A 90 10.87 -12.38 -13.78
CA ILE A 90 11.39 -13.31 -14.78
C ILE A 90 10.61 -13.18 -16.10
N GLY A 91 9.30 -12.92 -16.05
CA GLY A 91 8.48 -12.72 -17.25
C GLY A 91 8.91 -11.47 -18.02
N PHE A 92 9.18 -10.38 -17.31
CA PHE A 92 9.74 -9.18 -17.93
C PHE A 92 11.17 -9.39 -18.46
N ARG A 93 12.02 -10.13 -17.73
CA ARG A 93 13.38 -10.48 -18.22
C ARG A 93 13.34 -11.31 -19.49
N TYR A 94 12.40 -12.24 -19.58
CA TYR A 94 12.15 -13.05 -20.77
C TYR A 94 11.78 -12.17 -21.96
N LEU A 95 10.72 -11.35 -21.82
CA LEU A 95 10.25 -10.47 -22.89
C LEU A 95 11.27 -9.40 -23.29
N GLY A 96 12.05 -8.92 -22.32
CA GLY A 96 13.12 -7.97 -22.54
C GLY A 96 14.33 -8.52 -23.29
N GLY A 97 14.50 -9.85 -23.34
CA GLY A 97 15.66 -10.48 -23.94
C GLY A 97 16.99 -9.98 -23.37
N GLY A 98 17.04 -9.68 -22.07
CA GLY A 98 18.23 -9.11 -21.40
C GLY A 98 18.41 -7.59 -21.53
N ASN A 99 17.44 -6.88 -22.12
CA ASN A 99 17.43 -5.40 -22.15
C ASN A 99 16.68 -4.81 -20.95
N PHE A 100 17.11 -3.63 -20.51
CA PHE A 100 16.55 -2.92 -19.35
C PHE A 100 16.31 -1.44 -19.69
N PRO A 101 15.31 -1.11 -20.53
CA PRO A 101 14.97 0.28 -20.83
C PRO A 101 14.61 1.02 -19.55
N ASP A 102 14.99 2.30 -19.50
CA ASP A 102 14.63 3.16 -18.38
C ASP A 102 13.14 3.54 -18.45
N PHE A 103 12.59 4.00 -17.32
CA PHE A 103 11.17 4.39 -17.26
C PHE A 103 10.82 5.50 -18.25
N ARG A 104 11.76 6.41 -18.53
CA ARG A 104 11.60 7.46 -19.55
C ARG A 104 11.44 6.88 -20.94
N THR A 105 12.31 5.94 -21.29
CA THR A 105 12.24 5.24 -22.59
C THR A 105 10.90 4.55 -22.78
N LEU A 106 10.38 3.90 -21.72
CA LEU A 106 9.07 3.25 -21.76
C LEU A 106 7.92 4.27 -21.90
N SER A 107 7.98 5.37 -21.13
CA SER A 107 6.98 6.43 -21.17
C SER A 107 6.95 7.15 -22.52
N ASP A 108 8.13 7.53 -23.05
CA ASP A 108 8.28 8.18 -24.34
C ASP A 108 7.86 7.28 -25.49
N PHE A 109 8.26 6.00 -25.47
CA PHE A 109 7.83 5.02 -26.47
C PHE A 109 6.30 4.93 -26.52
N ARG A 110 5.65 4.82 -25.36
CA ARG A 110 4.17 4.78 -25.29
C ARG A 110 3.54 6.07 -25.81
N ARG A 111 4.10 7.22 -25.45
CA ARG A 111 3.56 8.54 -25.85
C ARG A 111 3.66 8.75 -27.36
N ILE A 112 4.80 8.41 -27.95
CA ILE A 112 5.05 8.53 -29.39
C ILE A 112 4.11 7.61 -30.17
N HIS A 113 3.98 6.35 -29.73
CA HIS A 113 3.27 5.30 -30.47
C HIS A 113 1.85 5.04 -29.96
N LEU A 114 1.25 5.98 -29.22
CA LEU A 114 0.00 5.76 -28.50
C LEU A 114 -1.12 5.21 -29.40
N LYS A 115 -1.27 5.79 -30.60
CA LYS A 115 -2.31 5.40 -31.57
C LYS A 115 -2.07 4.00 -32.13
N ALA A 116 -0.84 3.70 -32.54
CA ALA A 116 -0.45 2.38 -33.04
C ALA A 116 -0.62 1.31 -31.96
N LEU A 117 -0.20 1.60 -30.72
CA LEU A 117 -0.34 0.71 -29.57
C LEU A 117 -1.81 0.39 -29.25
N SER A 118 -2.72 1.37 -29.28
CA SER A 118 -4.16 1.13 -29.10
C SER A 118 -4.71 0.16 -30.14
N SER A 119 -4.37 0.36 -31.42
CA SER A 119 -4.79 -0.51 -32.53
C SER A 119 -4.25 -1.94 -32.36
N LEU A 120 -2.97 -2.07 -32.03
CA LEU A 120 -2.34 -3.36 -31.78
C LEU A 120 -2.96 -4.08 -30.59
N PHE A 121 -3.25 -3.37 -29.49
CA PHE A 121 -3.84 -3.98 -28.30
C PHE A 121 -5.23 -4.57 -28.61
N LYS A 122 -6.02 -3.87 -29.44
CA LYS A 122 -7.31 -4.36 -29.94
C LYS A 122 -7.14 -5.66 -30.74
N GLN A 123 -6.16 -5.72 -31.63
CA GLN A 123 -5.87 -6.94 -32.41
C GLN A 123 -5.46 -8.11 -31.51
N VAL A 124 -4.65 -7.88 -30.48
CA VAL A 124 -4.27 -8.92 -29.50
C VAL A 124 -5.49 -9.46 -28.79
N LEU A 125 -6.37 -8.60 -28.27
CA LEU A 125 -7.60 -9.05 -27.61
C LEU A 125 -8.51 -9.85 -28.56
N GLU A 126 -8.61 -9.42 -29.82
CA GLU A 126 -9.39 -10.14 -30.83
C GLU A 126 -8.77 -11.52 -31.16
N LEU A 127 -7.44 -11.62 -31.25
CA LEU A 127 -6.73 -12.90 -31.40
C LEU A 127 -6.95 -13.80 -30.18
N CYS A 128 -6.85 -13.26 -28.95
CA CYS A 128 -7.13 -14.00 -27.73
C CYS A 128 -8.57 -14.54 -27.71
N ARG A 129 -9.53 -13.76 -28.23
CA ARG A 129 -10.94 -14.15 -28.36
C ARG A 129 -11.11 -15.29 -29.34
N ARG A 130 -10.50 -15.20 -30.52
CA ARG A 130 -10.58 -16.24 -31.57
C ARG A 130 -9.85 -17.52 -31.18
N ALA A 131 -8.72 -17.41 -30.48
CA ALA A 131 -7.97 -18.54 -29.95
C ALA A 131 -8.65 -19.24 -28.76
N GLY A 132 -9.79 -18.73 -28.28
CA GLY A 132 -10.54 -19.31 -27.16
C GLY A 132 -9.87 -19.12 -25.78
N LEU A 133 -8.83 -18.29 -25.71
CA LEU A 133 -8.12 -17.95 -24.48
C LEU A 133 -8.91 -16.94 -23.64
N LEU A 134 -9.67 -16.06 -24.29
CA LEU A 134 -10.68 -15.23 -23.62
C LEU A 134 -12.01 -15.98 -23.56
N LYS A 135 -12.28 -16.65 -22.45
CA LYS A 135 -13.65 -17.01 -22.08
C LYS A 135 -14.35 -15.73 -21.64
N LEU A 136 -14.87 -14.95 -22.60
CA LEU A 136 -15.69 -13.76 -22.35
C LEU A 136 -16.96 -14.15 -21.60
N GLY A 137 -16.84 -14.19 -20.28
CA GLY A 137 -17.90 -14.44 -19.33
C GLY A 137 -17.73 -13.58 -18.09
N VAL A 138 -17.23 -12.34 -18.26
CA VAL A 138 -16.97 -11.26 -17.29
C VAL A 138 -15.48 -10.86 -17.27
N VAL A 139 -15.18 -9.68 -17.81
CA VAL A 139 -13.94 -8.93 -17.53
C VAL A 139 -14.23 -8.10 -16.28
N ALA A 140 -13.61 -8.47 -15.16
CA ALA A 140 -13.80 -7.77 -13.90
C ALA A 140 -12.75 -6.67 -13.75
N LEU A 141 -13.19 -5.41 -13.77
CA LEU A 141 -12.48 -4.29 -13.17
C LEU A 141 -12.74 -4.35 -11.65
N ASP A 142 -11.67 -4.65 -10.91
CA ASP A 142 -11.60 -4.70 -9.45
C ASP A 142 -12.30 -5.89 -8.76
N GLY A 143 -11.69 -6.37 -7.67
CA GLY A 143 -11.78 -7.75 -7.20
C GLY A 143 -13.16 -8.21 -6.71
N THR A 144 -13.70 -9.29 -7.29
CA THR A 144 -14.57 -10.22 -6.55
C THR A 144 -14.57 -11.62 -7.19
N LYS A 145 -14.52 -12.67 -6.35
CA LYS A 145 -14.63 -14.08 -6.77
C LYS A 145 -16.09 -14.51 -6.84
N VAL A 146 -16.60 -14.99 -7.98
CA VAL A 146 -17.72 -15.99 -8.02
C VAL A 146 -17.62 -16.86 -9.30
N LYS A 147 -18.16 -18.08 -9.16
CA LYS A 147 -18.03 -19.30 -9.99
C LYS A 147 -18.40 -19.18 -11.48
N ALA A 148 -17.70 -20.03 -12.23
CA ALA A 148 -18.00 -20.44 -13.59
C ALA A 148 -19.40 -21.04 -13.75
N ASN A 149 -20.10 -20.67 -14.82
CA ASN A 149 -21.04 -21.56 -15.47
C ASN A 149 -21.14 -21.22 -16.97
N ALA A 150 -20.86 -22.21 -17.80
CA ALA A 150 -21.07 -22.14 -19.24
C ALA A 150 -22.53 -22.52 -19.53
N SER A 151 -23.30 -21.65 -20.21
CA SER A 151 -24.44 -22.13 -21.00
C SER A 151 -24.89 -21.15 -22.11
N MET A 152 -24.95 -21.69 -23.33
CA MET A 152 -25.97 -21.51 -24.39
C MET A 152 -26.54 -20.11 -24.69
N ALA A 153 -25.68 -19.13 -24.99
CA ALA A 153 -26.08 -17.90 -25.71
C ALA A 153 -25.04 -17.50 -26.77
N LYS A 154 -24.75 -18.39 -27.74
CA LYS A 154 -23.84 -18.13 -28.87
C LYS A 154 -24.60 -17.67 -30.12
N ASN A 155 -25.37 -16.59 -30.03
CA ASN A 155 -25.82 -15.82 -31.19
C ASN A 155 -25.70 -14.34 -30.85
N ARG A 156 -24.50 -13.78 -31.01
CA ARG A 156 -24.27 -12.34 -30.92
C ARG A 156 -24.50 -11.75 -32.31
N THR A 157 -25.49 -10.86 -32.43
CA THR A 157 -25.75 -10.13 -33.68
C THR A 157 -24.54 -9.25 -34.02
N TYR A 158 -24.27 -9.03 -35.32
CA TYR A 158 -23.18 -8.16 -35.79
C TYR A 158 -23.15 -6.80 -35.09
N GLN A 159 -24.32 -6.19 -34.84
CA GLN A 159 -24.43 -4.93 -34.11
C GLN A 159 -23.96 -5.02 -32.65
N HIS A 160 -24.10 -6.17 -32.00
CA HIS A 160 -23.61 -6.40 -30.63
C HIS A 160 -22.08 -6.56 -30.62
N LEU A 161 -21.52 -7.30 -31.60
CA LEU A 161 -20.07 -7.39 -31.77
C LEU A 161 -19.43 -6.02 -32.01
N LYS A 162 -20.06 -5.19 -32.85
CA LYS A 162 -19.57 -3.84 -33.13
C LYS A 162 -19.61 -2.93 -31.89
N ARG A 163 -20.66 -3.02 -31.07
CA ARG A 163 -20.74 -2.28 -29.80
C ARG A 163 -19.68 -2.74 -28.80
N GLU A 164 -19.45 -4.04 -28.68
CA GLU A 164 -18.39 -4.57 -27.81
C GLU A 164 -17.00 -4.15 -28.30
N GLU A 165 -16.75 -4.11 -29.61
CA GLU A 165 -15.51 -3.56 -30.17
C GLU A 165 -15.31 -2.08 -29.80
N ASP A 166 -16.36 -1.26 -29.92
CA ASP A 166 -16.32 0.17 -29.57
C ASP A 166 -16.12 0.39 -28.05
N GLU A 167 -16.70 -0.47 -27.21
CA GLU A 167 -16.52 -0.44 -25.75
C GLU A 167 -15.10 -0.84 -25.34
N LEU A 168 -14.57 -1.91 -25.93
CA LEU A 168 -13.19 -2.35 -25.71
C LEU A 168 -12.19 -1.29 -26.14
N GLU A 169 -12.43 -0.60 -27.26
CA GLU A 169 -11.57 0.47 -27.74
C GLU A 169 -11.52 1.65 -26.75
N LYS A 170 -12.67 2.07 -26.23
CA LYS A 170 -12.73 3.10 -25.17
C LYS A 170 -12.01 2.66 -23.89
N GLU A 171 -12.13 1.39 -23.53
CA GLU A 171 -11.47 0.83 -22.35
C GLU A 171 -9.94 0.83 -22.51
N ILE A 172 -9.42 0.38 -23.66
CA ILE A 172 -7.98 0.40 -23.98
C ILE A 172 -7.44 1.83 -23.95
N GLU A 173 -8.14 2.78 -24.58
CA GLU A 173 -7.76 4.19 -24.50
C GLU A 173 -7.75 4.69 -23.06
N GLY A 174 -8.76 4.32 -22.26
CA GLY A 174 -8.82 4.64 -20.84
C GLY A 174 -7.63 4.09 -20.07
N TRP A 175 -7.19 2.87 -20.36
CA TRP A 175 -6.03 2.26 -19.72
C TRP A 175 -4.73 2.98 -20.06
N LEU A 176 -4.52 3.32 -21.34
CA LEU A 176 -3.33 4.05 -21.78
C LEU A 176 -3.31 5.48 -21.21
N LYS A 177 -4.46 6.15 -21.12
CA LYS A 177 -4.61 7.44 -20.43
C LYS A 177 -4.29 7.34 -18.95
N ARG A 178 -4.79 6.31 -18.25
CA ARG A 178 -4.43 6.05 -16.84
C ARG A 178 -2.93 5.82 -16.67
N ALA A 179 -2.28 5.12 -17.58
CA ALA A 179 -0.83 4.93 -17.54
C ALA A 179 -0.07 6.27 -17.67
N ALA A 180 -0.52 7.16 -18.56
CA ALA A 180 0.06 8.50 -18.67
C ALA A 180 -0.16 9.33 -17.40
N GLN A 181 -1.37 9.31 -16.82
CA GLN A 181 -1.68 10.02 -15.57
C GLN A 181 -0.85 9.52 -14.38
N VAL A 182 -0.65 8.20 -14.28
CA VAL A 182 0.19 7.62 -13.22
C VAL A 182 1.63 8.09 -13.36
N ASP A 183 2.18 8.09 -14.58
CA ASP A 183 3.55 8.56 -14.79
C ASP A 183 3.71 10.06 -14.48
N GLU A 184 2.72 10.89 -14.85
CA GLU A 184 2.70 12.32 -14.55
C GLU A 184 2.62 12.59 -13.04
N GLU A 185 1.78 11.87 -12.31
CA GLU A 185 1.71 12.00 -10.85
C GLU A 185 3.00 11.50 -10.17
N GLU A 186 3.58 10.40 -10.66
CA GLU A 186 4.88 9.92 -10.17
C GLU A 186 6.01 10.92 -10.47
N ASP A 187 5.96 11.64 -11.59
CA ASP A 187 6.89 12.74 -11.89
C ASP A 187 6.75 13.90 -10.89
N ARG A 188 5.53 14.24 -10.47
CA ARG A 188 5.27 15.27 -9.45
C ARG A 188 5.80 14.86 -8.07
N ILE A 189 5.66 13.59 -7.70
CA ILE A 189 6.07 13.08 -6.40
C ILE A 189 7.60 12.88 -6.31
N TYR A 190 8.18 12.23 -7.32
CA TYR A 190 9.58 11.78 -7.26
C TYR A 190 10.55 12.71 -8.01
N GLY A 191 10.03 13.60 -8.86
CA GLY A 191 10.81 14.39 -9.79
C GLY A 191 11.18 13.61 -11.05
N PRO A 192 11.75 14.31 -12.04
CA PRO A 192 11.94 13.76 -13.39
C PRO A 192 12.98 12.64 -13.44
N ASP A 193 13.94 12.58 -12.51
CA ASP A 193 15.10 11.67 -12.57
C ASP A 193 15.04 10.46 -11.64
N LYS A 194 14.08 10.41 -10.71
CA LYS A 194 14.06 9.37 -9.67
C LYS A 194 13.01 8.30 -9.93
N GLN A 195 13.37 7.05 -9.62
CA GLN A 195 12.47 5.90 -9.78
C GLN A 195 11.50 5.70 -8.60
N GLY A 196 11.70 6.42 -7.48
CA GLY A 196 10.79 6.39 -6.32
C GLY A 196 10.84 5.12 -5.46
N ASN A 197 11.65 4.13 -5.85
CA ASN A 197 11.86 2.84 -5.15
C ASN A 197 13.26 2.73 -4.52
N GLU A 198 14.03 3.82 -4.52
CA GLU A 198 15.40 3.85 -4.03
C GLU A 198 15.42 3.62 -2.52
N LEU A 199 16.30 2.73 -2.07
CA LEU A 199 16.54 2.59 -0.63
C LEU A 199 17.14 3.88 -0.07
N PRO A 200 16.80 4.27 1.17
CA PRO A 200 17.39 5.44 1.82
C PRO A 200 18.91 5.34 1.88
N LYS A 201 19.59 6.49 1.90
CA LYS A 201 21.07 6.56 2.02
C LYS A 201 21.53 5.73 3.22
N GLY A 202 22.49 4.83 2.99
CA GLY A 202 23.03 3.90 3.99
C GLY A 202 22.29 2.56 4.10
N PHE A 203 21.43 2.20 3.14
CA PHE A 203 20.85 0.85 3.00
C PHE A 203 21.20 0.16 1.66
N GLN A 204 21.98 0.80 0.80
CA GLN A 204 22.33 0.28 -0.53
C GLN A 204 23.30 -0.91 -0.47
N LYS A 205 24.25 -0.90 0.49
CA LYS A 205 25.27 -1.95 0.62
C LYS A 205 24.90 -2.98 1.68
N ARG A 206 25.22 -4.25 1.43
CA ARG A 206 24.98 -5.38 2.37
C ARG A 206 25.57 -5.09 3.75
N LYS A 207 26.80 -4.56 3.81
CA LYS A 207 27.51 -4.25 5.06
C LYS A 207 26.74 -3.23 5.92
N ASP A 208 26.24 -2.18 5.30
CA ASP A 208 25.49 -1.13 6.00
C ASP A 208 24.12 -1.64 6.48
N ARG A 209 23.41 -2.41 5.63
CA ARG A 209 22.16 -3.07 6.02
C ARG A 209 22.36 -4.00 7.22
N LEU A 210 23.35 -4.87 7.17
CA LEU A 210 23.64 -5.82 8.25
C LEU A 210 24.01 -5.12 9.56
N ARG A 211 24.80 -4.04 9.50
CA ARG A 211 25.16 -3.26 10.69
C ARG A 211 23.91 -2.69 11.37
N LYS A 212 23.00 -2.09 10.60
CA LYS A 212 21.75 -1.51 11.13
C LYS A 212 20.81 -2.60 11.67
N ILE A 213 20.64 -3.71 10.95
CA ILE A 213 19.80 -4.84 11.38
C ILE A 213 20.33 -5.43 12.70
N ARG A 214 21.64 -5.62 12.83
CA ARG A 214 22.26 -6.14 14.06
C ARG A 214 22.07 -5.19 15.23
N LYS A 215 22.31 -3.89 15.02
CA LYS A 215 22.08 -2.88 16.05
C LYS A 215 20.62 -2.86 16.53
N ALA A 216 19.65 -2.86 15.60
CA ALA A 216 18.24 -2.89 15.95
C ALA A 216 17.85 -4.20 16.68
N LYS A 217 18.46 -5.33 16.31
CA LYS A 217 18.27 -6.60 17.02
C LYS A 217 18.81 -6.53 18.45
N GLU A 218 20.01 -5.99 18.65
CA GLU A 218 20.61 -5.82 19.98
C GLU A 218 19.80 -4.88 20.88
N GLU A 219 19.29 -3.77 20.34
CA GLU A 219 18.40 -2.84 21.06
C GLU A 219 17.10 -3.53 21.48
N LEU A 220 16.49 -4.30 20.57
CA LEU A 220 15.28 -5.06 20.86
C LEU A 220 15.53 -6.15 21.92
N GLU A 221 16.68 -6.84 21.87
CA GLU A 221 17.06 -7.84 22.86
C GLU A 221 17.29 -7.20 24.24
N LYS A 222 17.92 -6.02 24.31
CA LYS A 222 18.09 -5.25 25.56
C LYS A 222 16.76 -4.82 26.15
N GLU A 223 15.87 -4.24 25.35
CA GLU A 223 14.53 -3.86 25.84
C GLU A 223 13.74 -5.06 26.38
N LEU A 224 13.90 -6.24 25.77
CA LEU A 224 13.26 -7.47 26.22
C LEU A 224 13.85 -7.94 27.56
N GLU A 225 15.16 -7.80 27.76
CA GLU A 225 15.82 -8.14 29.03
C GLU A 225 15.43 -7.15 30.14
N GLU A 226 15.43 -5.84 29.88
CA GLU A 226 14.97 -4.81 30.83
C GLU A 226 13.52 -5.06 31.26
N LYS A 227 12.62 -5.35 30.30
CA LYS A 227 11.22 -5.70 30.59
C LYS A 227 11.10 -6.99 31.40
N LYS A 228 12.04 -7.93 31.24
CA LYS A 228 12.10 -9.18 32.01
C LYS A 228 12.59 -8.93 33.42
N GLU A 229 13.65 -8.16 33.61
CA GLU A 229 14.16 -7.74 34.92
C GLU A 229 13.10 -6.96 35.70
N GLU A 230 12.44 -5.99 35.08
CA GLU A 230 11.32 -5.27 35.71
C GLU A 230 10.18 -6.21 36.14
N TRP A 231 9.87 -7.20 35.31
CA TRP A 231 8.84 -8.19 35.63
C TRP A 231 9.24 -9.05 36.83
N GLU A 232 10.51 -9.48 36.89
CA GLU A 232 11.06 -10.26 38.00
C GLU A 232 11.04 -9.44 39.31
N GLN A 233 11.47 -8.17 39.27
CA GLN A 233 11.41 -7.26 40.41
C GLN A 233 9.97 -7.05 40.91
N LYS A 234 9.02 -6.79 40.01
CA LYS A 234 7.59 -6.63 40.35
C LYS A 234 7.00 -7.92 40.95
N LEU A 235 7.47 -9.09 40.52
CA LEU A 235 7.07 -10.37 41.07
C LEU A 235 7.62 -10.59 42.48
N GLU A 236 8.89 -10.25 42.70
CA GLU A 236 9.59 -10.40 43.98
C GLU A 236 9.07 -9.43 45.04
N GLU A 237 8.83 -8.18 44.67
CA GLU A 237 8.19 -7.21 45.55
C GLU A 237 6.79 -7.66 45.98
N ARG A 238 6.02 -8.23 45.05
CA ARG A 238 4.71 -8.80 45.36
C ARG A 238 4.82 -9.96 46.34
N LYS A 239 5.76 -10.90 46.13
CA LYS A 239 6.03 -12.02 47.07
C LYS A 239 6.38 -11.49 48.46
N ARG A 240 7.24 -10.47 48.56
CA ARG A 240 7.62 -9.84 49.82
C ARG A 240 6.39 -9.27 50.54
N ARG A 241 5.57 -8.48 49.83
CA ARG A 241 4.34 -7.88 50.38
C ARG A 241 3.29 -8.93 50.79
N GLU A 242 3.19 -10.05 50.08
CA GLU A 242 2.31 -11.18 50.44
C GLU A 242 2.80 -11.90 51.70
N SER A 243 4.11 -12.08 51.86
CA SER A 243 4.72 -12.67 53.07
C SER A 243 4.48 -11.81 54.31
N THR A 244 4.73 -10.49 54.23
CA THR A 244 4.55 -9.58 55.37
C THR A 244 3.10 -9.46 55.84
N ARG A 245 2.12 -9.54 54.92
CA ARG A 245 0.68 -9.44 55.25
C ARG A 245 0.01 -10.77 55.60
N GLY A 246 0.67 -11.92 55.38
CA GLY A 246 0.11 -13.25 55.61
C GLY A 246 -1.14 -13.59 54.76
N LYS A 247 -1.48 -12.77 53.76
CA LYS A 247 -2.65 -12.92 52.88
C LYS A 247 -2.27 -12.58 51.44
N LYS A 248 -2.84 -13.30 50.47
CA LYS A 248 -2.63 -13.04 49.02
C LYS A 248 -3.13 -11.64 48.64
N LEU A 249 -2.33 -10.89 47.88
CA LEU A 249 -2.72 -9.57 47.36
C LEU A 249 -3.84 -9.72 46.32
N ARG A 250 -4.92 -8.94 46.47
CA ARG A 250 -5.98 -8.79 45.45
C ARG A 250 -5.41 -8.09 44.21
N GLY A 251 -5.75 -8.59 43.02
CA GLY A 251 -5.32 -8.01 41.72
C GLY A 251 -4.54 -8.99 40.82
N ARG A 252 -4.49 -8.71 39.52
CA ARG A 252 -3.85 -9.56 38.50
C ARG A 252 -2.34 -9.69 38.76
N LYS A 253 -1.76 -10.89 38.62
CA LYS A 253 -0.30 -11.09 38.71
C LYS A 253 0.41 -10.36 37.54
N PRO A 254 1.65 -9.86 37.76
CA PRO A 254 2.46 -9.35 36.66
C PRO A 254 2.54 -10.39 35.55
N LYS A 255 2.13 -10.03 34.33
CA LYS A 255 2.20 -10.95 33.19
C LYS A 255 3.67 -11.12 32.81
N LYS A 256 4.12 -12.37 32.67
CA LYS A 256 5.45 -12.64 32.12
C LYS A 256 5.57 -11.92 30.78
N PRO A 257 6.68 -11.21 30.50
CA PRO A 257 6.96 -10.72 29.17
C PRO A 257 7.09 -11.96 28.30
N VAL A 258 6.01 -12.29 27.60
CA VAL A 258 6.02 -13.29 26.56
C VAL A 258 6.82 -12.66 25.42
N GLN A 259 7.69 -13.43 24.75
CA GLN A 259 8.02 -13.17 23.35
C GLN A 259 6.73 -13.27 22.53
N ARG A 260 5.79 -12.34 22.73
CA ARG A 260 4.84 -12.03 21.68
C ARG A 260 5.72 -11.40 20.64
N ASN A 261 5.93 -12.09 19.52
CA ASN A 261 6.56 -11.55 18.31
C ASN A 261 6.36 -10.04 18.32
N PRO A 262 7.37 -9.24 18.72
CA PRO A 262 7.20 -7.81 18.74
C PRO A 262 7.04 -7.46 17.27
N LYS A 263 5.79 -7.25 16.86
CA LYS A 263 5.46 -6.78 15.52
C LYS A 263 5.77 -5.29 15.53
N SER A 264 7.05 -4.96 15.57
CA SER A 264 7.50 -3.66 15.08
C SER A 264 7.55 -3.78 13.56
N ASN A 265 6.95 -2.81 12.89
CA ASN A 265 7.02 -2.76 11.44
C ASN A 265 8.44 -2.35 11.07
N LEU A 266 9.18 -3.22 10.37
CA LEU A 266 10.56 -2.97 9.96
C LEU A 266 10.67 -1.79 8.97
N THR A 267 9.58 -1.50 8.28
CA THR A 267 9.49 -0.44 7.27
C THR A 267 9.12 0.91 7.89
N ASP A 268 8.37 0.90 8.99
CA ASP A 268 7.97 2.09 9.73
C ASP A 268 7.92 1.79 11.24
N PRO A 269 9.03 2.02 11.97
CA PRO A 269 9.16 1.69 13.39
C PRO A 269 8.13 2.37 14.28
N ASP A 270 7.58 3.50 13.83
CA ASP A 270 6.67 4.36 14.57
C ASP A 270 5.19 3.95 14.41
N SER A 271 4.87 3.10 13.43
CA SER A 271 3.52 2.59 13.21
C SER A 271 3.11 1.56 14.27
N LYS A 272 1.83 1.55 14.67
CA LYS A 272 1.29 0.59 15.66
C LYS A 272 0.04 -0.14 15.13
N LEU A 273 -0.21 -1.33 15.70
CA LEU A 273 -1.47 -2.05 15.51
C LEU A 273 -2.62 -1.27 16.16
N MET A 274 -3.60 -0.89 15.36
CA MET A 274 -4.83 -0.17 15.69
C MET A 274 -6.03 -1.10 15.51
N HIS A 275 -7.03 -0.97 16.38
CA HIS A 275 -8.25 -1.76 16.31
C HIS A 275 -9.25 -1.07 15.40
N THR A 276 -9.76 -1.77 14.39
CA THR A 276 -10.82 -1.29 13.48
C THR A 276 -12.02 -2.23 13.57
N GLN A 277 -13.17 -1.84 13.02
CA GLN A 277 -14.38 -2.67 13.03
C GLN A 277 -14.19 -4.04 12.36
N ASN A 278 -13.22 -4.16 11.43
CA ASN A 278 -12.92 -5.37 10.67
C ASN A 278 -11.62 -6.08 11.13
N GLY A 279 -11.10 -5.75 12.32
CA GLY A 279 -9.91 -6.41 12.89
C GLY A 279 -8.80 -5.43 13.26
N TYR A 280 -7.57 -5.72 12.83
CA TYR A 280 -6.40 -4.91 13.19
C TYR A 280 -5.73 -4.32 11.95
N LEU A 281 -5.45 -3.02 11.99
CA LEU A 281 -4.71 -2.29 10.95
C LEU A 281 -3.37 -1.80 11.52
N GLN A 282 -2.27 -1.96 10.78
CA GLN A 282 -0.98 -1.34 11.13
C GLN A 282 -1.00 0.09 10.58
N GLY A 283 -1.01 1.10 11.45
CA GLY A 283 -1.13 2.49 11.01
C GLY A 283 -0.94 3.51 12.12
N TYR A 284 -1.45 4.71 11.87
CA TYR A 284 -1.47 5.86 12.78
C TYR A 284 -2.90 6.30 13.03
N ASN A 285 -3.10 6.94 14.16
CA ASN A 285 -4.39 7.46 14.57
C ASN A 285 -4.43 8.91 14.11
N ALA A 286 -5.15 9.16 13.02
CA ALA A 286 -5.29 10.48 12.44
C ALA A 286 -6.42 11.23 13.14
N GLN A 287 -6.09 12.43 13.62
CA GLN A 287 -7.00 13.32 14.32
C GLN A 287 -7.08 14.62 13.53
N ALA A 288 -8.28 15.17 13.38
CA ALA A 288 -8.50 16.43 12.68
C ALA A 288 -9.55 17.28 13.40
N ALA A 289 -9.24 18.57 13.56
CA ALA A 289 -10.19 19.59 13.96
C ALA A 289 -10.62 20.39 12.73
N ILE A 290 -11.93 20.52 12.54
CA ILE A 290 -12.54 21.12 11.35
C ILE A 290 -13.48 22.23 11.82
N ASP A 291 -13.43 23.38 11.13
CA ASP A 291 -14.43 24.41 11.30
C ASP A 291 -15.78 23.97 10.74
N CYS A 292 -16.82 24.00 11.56
CA CYS A 292 -18.12 23.44 11.21
C CYS A 292 -18.83 24.23 10.11
N ASP A 293 -18.57 25.53 9.98
CA ASP A 293 -19.24 26.39 9.01
C ASP A 293 -18.54 26.39 7.65
N THR A 294 -17.22 26.60 7.64
CA THR A 294 -16.43 26.70 6.40
C THR A 294 -15.89 25.36 5.90
N LYS A 295 -15.95 24.30 6.73
CA LYS A 295 -15.37 22.97 6.46
C LYS A 295 -13.85 22.96 6.28
N ILE A 296 -13.18 24.02 6.75
CA ILE A 296 -11.72 24.13 6.71
C ILE A 296 -11.10 23.33 7.86
N ILE A 297 -10.01 22.61 7.56
CA ILE A 297 -9.23 21.89 8.58
C ILE A 297 -8.35 22.91 9.32
N LEU A 298 -8.56 23.03 10.63
CA LEU A 298 -7.87 23.99 11.51
C LEU A 298 -6.61 23.37 12.14
N ALA A 299 -6.64 22.08 12.40
CA ALA A 299 -5.51 21.30 12.87
C ALA A 299 -5.68 19.84 12.47
N ALA A 300 -4.57 19.16 12.18
CA ALA A 300 -4.55 17.73 11.94
C ALA A 300 -3.23 17.14 12.48
N GLU A 301 -3.31 15.97 13.09
CA GLU A 301 -2.16 15.30 13.70
C GLU A 301 -2.25 13.79 13.53
N LEU A 302 -1.10 13.15 13.36
CA LEU A 302 -0.95 11.69 13.37
C LEU A 302 -0.35 11.27 14.70
N THR A 303 -1.07 10.43 15.44
CA THR A 303 -0.64 9.97 16.76
C THR A 303 -0.45 8.46 16.78
N GLN A 304 0.40 8.01 17.70
CA GLN A 304 0.61 6.58 17.95
C GLN A 304 -0.32 6.05 19.05
N ASP A 305 -1.18 6.90 19.63
CA ASP A 305 -2.12 6.47 20.67
C ASP A 305 -3.27 5.71 20.02
N ARG A 306 -3.64 4.59 20.65
CA ARG A 306 -4.72 3.72 20.18
C ARG A 306 -6.10 4.26 20.54
N ASN A 307 -6.18 5.22 21.45
CA ASN A 307 -7.42 5.73 21.98
C ASN A 307 -7.56 7.23 21.72
N ASP A 308 -8.73 7.62 21.23
CA ASP A 308 -9.06 9.00 20.88
C ASP A 308 -9.27 9.88 22.12
N VAL A 309 -9.59 9.27 23.27
CA VAL A 309 -9.82 9.97 24.54
C VAL A 309 -8.70 10.97 24.83
N ASN A 310 -7.42 10.62 24.67
CA ASN A 310 -6.33 11.52 25.05
C ASN A 310 -6.05 12.64 24.03
N GLN A 311 -6.74 12.66 22.88
CA GLN A 311 -6.40 13.53 21.75
C GLN A 311 -7.20 14.84 21.70
N LEU A 312 -8.24 14.99 22.54
CA LEU A 312 -9.07 16.20 22.56
C LEU A 312 -8.28 17.46 22.92
N ASN A 313 -7.62 17.45 24.08
CA ASN A 313 -6.90 18.62 24.60
C ASN A 313 -5.65 18.99 23.77
N PRO A 314 -4.82 18.04 23.30
CA PRO A 314 -3.75 18.33 22.35
C PRO A 314 -4.27 19.02 21.08
N MET A 315 -5.36 18.51 20.50
CA MET A 315 -5.91 19.07 19.27
C MET A 315 -6.43 20.49 19.44
N LEU A 316 -7.10 20.80 20.56
CA LEU A 316 -7.56 22.17 20.86
C LEU A 316 -6.41 23.15 21.03
N LYS A 317 -5.31 22.73 21.66
CA LYS A 317 -4.09 23.54 21.76
C LYS A 317 -3.44 23.74 20.41
N GLN A 318 -3.48 22.74 19.54
CA GLN A 318 -2.94 22.86 18.18
C GLN A 318 -3.76 23.85 17.33
N VAL A 319 -5.09 23.86 17.47
CA VAL A 319 -5.95 24.87 16.83
C VAL A 319 -5.59 26.28 17.30
N GLU A 320 -5.45 26.48 18.63
CA GLU A 320 -5.02 27.77 19.19
C GLU A 320 -3.64 28.19 18.69
N HIS A 321 -2.69 27.24 18.59
CA HIS A 321 -1.36 27.52 18.07
C HIS A 321 -1.39 27.93 16.59
N ASN A 322 -2.20 27.28 15.76
CA ASN A 322 -2.25 27.51 14.32
C ASN A 322 -2.94 28.83 13.96
N ILE A 323 -4.00 29.20 14.69
CA ILE A 323 -4.88 30.33 14.35
C ILE A 323 -4.61 31.55 15.26
N GLY A 324 -3.93 31.34 16.38
CA GLY A 324 -3.69 32.38 17.39
C GLY A 324 -4.89 32.65 18.30
N GLU A 325 -6.03 32.02 18.02
CA GLU A 325 -7.27 32.15 18.80
C GLU A 325 -7.86 30.76 19.14
N ARG A 326 -8.55 30.68 20.28
CA ARG A 326 -9.22 29.46 20.73
C ARG A 326 -10.62 29.34 20.10
N PRO A 327 -11.07 28.10 19.80
CA PRO A 327 -12.46 27.89 19.40
C PRO A 327 -13.40 28.25 20.57
N ARG A 328 -14.46 29.02 20.29
CA ARG A 328 -15.48 29.35 21.31
C ARG A 328 -16.29 28.13 21.70
N ILE A 329 -16.58 27.26 20.74
CA ILE A 329 -17.34 26.02 20.92
C ILE A 329 -16.56 24.88 20.26
N ALA A 330 -16.43 23.75 20.94
CA ALA A 330 -15.85 22.54 20.38
C ALA A 330 -16.75 21.33 20.65
N THR A 331 -17.06 20.59 19.59
CA THR A 331 -17.92 19.40 19.64
C THR A 331 -17.09 18.15 19.32
N ALA A 332 -17.23 17.06 20.08
CA ALA A 332 -16.58 15.80 19.76
C ALA A 332 -17.42 14.57 20.14
N ASP A 333 -17.12 13.43 19.50
CA ASP A 333 -17.84 12.18 19.69
C ASP A 333 -17.53 11.53 21.06
N ALA A 334 -18.29 10.49 21.43
CA ALA A 334 -18.19 9.78 22.69
C ALA A 334 -16.83 9.11 22.90
N GLY A 335 -16.08 8.85 21.83
CA GLY A 335 -14.69 8.38 21.90
C GLY A 335 -13.73 9.36 22.59
N PHE A 336 -14.07 10.65 22.69
CA PHE A 336 -13.26 11.68 23.35
C PHE A 336 -13.67 11.93 24.81
N TRP A 337 -14.65 11.20 25.34
CA TRP A 337 -15.18 11.45 26.67
C TRP A 337 -14.25 10.92 27.78
N SER A 338 -13.84 11.80 28.70
CA SER A 338 -13.28 11.45 30.01
C SER A 338 -13.41 12.61 30.99
N GLU A 339 -13.49 12.33 32.30
CA GLU A 339 -13.48 13.39 33.33
C GLU A 339 -12.22 14.25 33.28
N ASP A 340 -11.08 13.65 32.90
CA ASP A 340 -9.80 14.35 32.80
C ASP A 340 -9.81 15.38 31.67
N ASN A 341 -10.41 15.03 30.52
CA ASN A 341 -10.56 15.96 29.41
C ASN A 341 -11.39 17.19 29.79
N PHE A 342 -12.46 17.01 30.56
CA PHE A 342 -13.27 18.13 31.05
C PHE A 342 -12.50 19.02 32.02
N LYS A 343 -11.73 18.44 32.95
CA LYS A 343 -10.95 19.19 33.95
C LYS A 343 -9.79 19.96 33.32
N ASN A 344 -9.17 19.39 32.29
CA ASN A 344 -7.98 19.94 31.64
C ASN A 344 -8.28 20.72 30.35
N ALA A 345 -9.56 20.94 30.04
CA ALA A 345 -10.00 21.73 28.90
C ALA A 345 -9.45 23.17 28.97
N PRO A 346 -8.97 23.74 27.86
CA PRO A 346 -8.57 25.14 27.81
C PRO A 346 -9.72 26.07 28.25
N LYS A 347 -9.46 26.97 29.19
CA LYS A 347 -10.44 27.98 29.62
C LYS A 347 -10.84 28.86 28.43
N GLY A 348 -12.14 29.09 28.24
CA GLY A 348 -12.69 29.92 27.17
C GLY A 348 -13.30 29.17 26.00
N THR A 349 -13.21 27.82 25.98
CA THR A 349 -13.89 26.95 25.01
C THR A 349 -15.03 26.19 25.67
N GLU A 350 -16.23 26.29 25.11
CA GLU A 350 -17.40 25.51 25.53
C GLU A 350 -17.37 24.13 24.86
N LEU A 351 -17.34 23.05 25.66
CA LEU A 351 -17.20 21.67 25.16
C LEU A 351 -18.52 20.90 25.15
N TYR A 352 -18.85 20.34 24.00
CA TYR A 352 -19.98 19.43 23.79
C TYR A 352 -19.47 18.05 23.41
N LEU A 353 -19.46 17.12 24.37
CA LEU A 353 -19.04 15.73 24.16
C LEU A 353 -20.26 14.79 24.23
N ALA A 354 -20.40 13.91 23.24
CA ALA A 354 -21.38 12.83 23.33
C ALA A 354 -20.98 11.84 24.44
N THR A 355 -21.95 11.19 25.09
CA THR A 355 -21.69 10.18 26.15
C THR A 355 -22.34 8.86 25.80
N SER A 356 -21.61 7.75 25.96
CA SER A 356 -22.10 6.40 25.65
C SER A 356 -22.85 5.72 26.81
N ILE A 357 -23.02 6.41 27.96
CA ILE A 357 -23.63 5.86 29.18
C ILE A 357 -24.74 6.81 29.67
N VAL A 358 -26.00 6.46 29.44
CA VAL A 358 -27.19 7.16 29.97
C VAL A 358 -27.48 6.76 31.42
N ARG A 359 -26.47 6.58 32.27
CA ARG A 359 -26.69 6.31 33.71
C ARG A 359 -25.80 7.17 34.59
N SER A 360 -26.48 8.01 35.37
CA SER A 360 -26.04 8.90 36.45
C SER A 360 -25.26 10.16 36.05
N LEU A 361 -25.99 11.17 35.53
CA LEU A 361 -25.62 12.58 35.67
C LEU A 361 -26.72 13.31 36.45
N GLN A 362 -26.97 12.86 37.68
CA GLN A 362 -27.47 13.71 38.75
C GLN A 362 -26.33 13.77 39.76
N SER A 363 -25.93 14.98 40.18
CA SER A 363 -24.93 15.29 41.23
C SER A 363 -23.55 15.82 40.82
N THR A 364 -23.44 16.68 39.81
CA THR A 364 -22.40 17.74 39.85
C THR A 364 -22.79 18.95 39.00
N CYS A 365 -23.53 19.89 39.60
CA CYS A 365 -23.62 21.26 39.09
C CYS A 365 -22.26 21.93 39.30
N TYR A 366 -21.54 22.23 38.22
CA TYR A 366 -20.60 23.36 38.20
C TYR A 366 -21.12 24.42 37.25
N SER A 367 -21.28 25.61 37.79
CA SER A 367 -21.78 26.82 37.15
C SER A 367 -20.80 27.29 36.07
N SER A 368 -21.08 26.95 34.82
CA SER A 368 -21.10 27.84 33.64
C SER A 368 -21.33 26.98 32.39
N THR A 369 -22.52 27.12 31.81
CA THR A 369 -23.00 26.66 30.48
C THR A 369 -22.50 25.29 29.99
N VAL A 370 -23.20 24.21 30.37
CA VAL A 370 -22.93 22.85 29.90
C VAL A 370 -24.25 22.17 29.56
N ARG A 371 -24.38 21.61 28.35
CA ARG A 371 -25.53 20.77 27.94
C ARG A 371 -25.05 19.49 27.29
N SER A 372 -25.49 18.34 27.83
CA SER A 372 -25.35 17.04 27.18
C SER A 372 -26.37 16.90 26.06
N ILE A 373 -25.93 16.54 24.86
CA ILE A 373 -26.84 16.24 23.75
C ILE A 373 -27.00 14.71 23.70
N GLY A 374 -28.24 14.24 23.88
CA GLY A 374 -28.59 12.83 23.67
C GLY A 374 -28.44 12.46 22.20
N SER A 375 -28.04 11.22 21.94
CA SER A 375 -27.72 10.67 20.61
C SER A 375 -28.75 11.07 19.54
N ILE A 376 -28.27 11.59 18.40
CA ILE A 376 -29.03 11.73 17.14
C ILE A 376 -28.89 10.43 16.35
#